data_AF-A0A6J3M2D4-F1
#
_entry.id   AF-A0A6J3M2D4-F1
#
_cell.length_a   1.000
_cell.length_b   1.000
_cell.length_c   1.000
_cell.angle_alpha   90.00
_cell.angle_beta   90.00
_cell.angle_gamma   90.00
#
_symmetry.space_group_name_H-M   'P 1'
#
loop_
_entity.id
_entity.type
_entity.pdbx_description
1 polymer ?
#
loop_
_entity_poly.entity_id
_entity_poly.type
_entity_poly.pdbx_seq_one_letter_code
_entity_poly.pdbx_strand_id
1 'polypeptide(L)'
;LPPLPKLTIRRPVEANANPCLTIMATMLGCWASNGHTSTSCASLETNLRSCMDARKPAASQRSPINSQLSRLYPQIRGPYKR
;
A
#
# COMPACT_ATOMS: atom_id res chain seq x y z
N LEU A 1 15.24 3.72 -23.58
CA LEU A 1 14.48 4.93 -23.18
C LEU A 1 15.06 6.11 -23.93
N PRO A 2 14.23 6.97 -24.54
CA PRO A 2 14.69 8.28 -25.02
C PRO A 2 15.32 9.06 -23.84
N PRO A 3 16.21 10.03 -24.10
CA PRO A 3 16.86 10.79 -23.04
C PRO A 3 15.80 11.53 -22.20
N LEU A 4 15.61 11.08 -20.97
CA LEU A 4 14.71 11.72 -20.01
C LEU A 4 15.44 12.90 -19.33
N PRO A 5 14.74 13.96 -18.94
CA PRO A 5 15.35 15.04 -18.17
C PRO A 5 15.72 14.60 -16.74
N LYS A 6 14.94 13.68 -16.15
CA LYS A 6 15.17 13.16 -14.79
C LYS A 6 14.53 11.78 -14.62
N LEU A 7 15.26 10.83 -14.04
CA LEU A 7 14.73 9.52 -13.66
C LEU A 7 14.23 9.56 -12.22
N THR A 8 12.92 9.60 -12.03
CA THR A 8 12.28 9.57 -10.71
C THR A 8 11.07 8.66 -10.69
N ILE A 9 10.89 7.96 -9.58
CA ILE A 9 9.70 7.20 -9.26
C ILE A 9 8.71 8.14 -8.57
N ARG A 10 7.50 8.27 -9.12
CA ARG A 10 6.45 9.16 -8.58
C ARG A 10 5.92 8.70 -7.23
N ARG A 11 5.79 7.39 -7.01
CA ARG A 11 5.36 6.78 -5.75
C ARG A 11 6.40 5.74 -5.34
N PRO A 12 7.43 6.13 -4.57
CA PRO A 12 8.54 5.23 -4.26
C PRO A 12 8.26 4.33 -3.05
N VAL A 13 7.07 4.46 -2.43
CA VAL A 13 6.58 3.64 -1.34
C VAL A 13 5.23 3.05 -1.74
N GLU A 14 5.01 1.80 -1.37
CA GLU A 14 3.73 1.12 -1.54
C GLU A 14 2.62 1.85 -0.78
N ALA A 15 1.44 1.92 -1.40
CA ALA A 15 0.26 2.43 -0.73
C ALA A 15 -0.16 1.41 0.33
N ASN A 16 0.23 1.64 1.59
CA ASN A 16 -0.25 0.84 2.72
C ASN A 16 -1.77 1.00 2.84
N ALA A 17 -2.52 0.00 2.37
CA ALA A 17 -3.94 -0.09 2.61
C ALA A 17 -4.18 -0.39 4.10
N ASN A 18 -5.24 0.20 4.68
CA ASN A 18 -5.57 -0.06 6.09
C ASN A 18 -5.94 -1.54 6.25
N PRO A 19 -5.31 -2.30 7.17
CA PRO A 19 -5.56 -3.73 7.32
C PRO A 19 -7.01 -4.05 7.71
N CYS A 20 -7.69 -3.13 8.39
CA CYS A 20 -9.08 -3.30 8.80
C CYS A 20 -10.07 -3.23 7.63
N LEU A 21 -9.69 -2.64 6.49
CA LEU A 21 -10.55 -2.62 5.30
C LEU A 21 -10.76 -4.03 4.74
N THR A 22 -9.71 -4.85 4.76
CA THR A 22 -9.81 -6.25 4.32
C THR A 22 -10.74 -7.04 5.24
N ILE A 23 -10.64 -6.84 6.55
CA ILE A 23 -11.50 -7.53 7.54
C ILE A 23 -12.96 -7.05 7.43
N MET A 24 -13.18 -5.75 7.17
CA MET A 24 -14.53 -5.25 6.90
C MET A 24 -15.13 -5.87 5.63
N ALA A 25 -14.34 -5.99 4.55
CA ALA A 25 -14.82 -6.59 3.31
C ALA A 25 -15.19 -8.07 3.49
N THR A 26 -14.40 -8.84 4.27
CA THR A 26 -14.74 -10.24 4.55
C THR A 26 -15.98 -10.37 5.44
N MET A 27 -16.16 -9.49 6.42
CA MET A 27 -17.36 -9.45 7.26
C MET A 27 -18.62 -9.13 6.43
N LEU A 28 -18.55 -8.16 5.51
CA LEU A 28 -19.64 -7.84 4.59
C LEU A 28 -19.96 -9.02 3.65
N GLY A 29 -18.93 -9.73 3.17
CA GLY A 29 -19.11 -10.96 2.39
C GLY A 29 -19.81 -12.08 3.17
N CYS A 30 -19.48 -12.21 4.46
CA CYS A 30 -20.11 -13.16 5.36
C CYS A 30 -21.60 -12.86 5.55
N TRP A 31 -21.96 -11.58 5.77
CA TRP A 31 -23.36 -11.14 5.86
C TRP A 31 -24.12 -11.29 4.55
N ALA A 32 -23.48 -11.06 3.41
CA ALA A 32 -24.08 -11.28 2.10
C ALA A 32 -24.43 -12.75 1.85
N SER A 33 -23.67 -13.67 2.45
CA SER A 33 -23.83 -15.12 2.22
C SER A 33 -24.73 -15.82 3.25
N ASN A 34 -24.66 -15.41 4.53
CA ASN A 34 -25.32 -16.10 5.64
C ASN A 34 -26.46 -15.29 6.28
N GLY A 35 -26.71 -14.08 5.79
CA GLY A 35 -27.64 -13.15 6.40
C GLY A 35 -27.01 -12.29 7.50
N HIS A 36 -27.70 -11.20 7.84
CA HIS A 36 -27.24 -10.27 8.86
C HIS A 36 -27.22 -10.96 10.23
N THR A 37 -26.14 -10.78 11.00
CA THR A 37 -25.98 -11.29 12.39
C THR A 37 -26.00 -12.81 12.57
N SER A 38 -25.65 -13.59 11.55
CA SER A 38 -25.44 -15.03 11.74
C SER A 38 -24.27 -15.29 12.70
N THR A 39 -24.42 -16.28 13.57
CA THR A 39 -23.35 -16.71 14.51
C THR A 39 -22.07 -17.14 13.80
N SER A 40 -22.14 -17.49 12.51
CA SER A 40 -20.99 -17.80 11.67
C SER A 40 -20.06 -16.60 11.42
N CYS A 41 -20.54 -15.36 11.53
CA CYS A 41 -19.73 -14.15 11.32
C CYS A 41 -19.17 -13.56 12.63
N ALA A 42 -19.47 -14.14 13.80
CA ALA A 42 -19.09 -13.60 15.10
C ALA A 42 -17.57 -13.48 15.30
N SER A 43 -16.78 -14.39 14.71
CA SER A 43 -15.31 -14.31 14.74
C SER A 43 -14.75 -13.18 13.87
N LEU A 44 -15.44 -12.82 12.78
CA LEU A 44 -15.04 -11.69 11.94
C LEU A 44 -15.34 -10.36 12.62
N GLU A 45 -16.43 -10.28 13.37
CA GLU A 45 -16.78 -9.12 14.19
C GLU A 45 -15.74 -8.84 15.28
N THR A 46 -15.28 -9.86 15.99
CA THR A 46 -14.24 -9.71 17.01
C THR A 46 -12.89 -9.31 16.40
N ASN A 47 -12.54 -9.87 15.25
CA ASN A 47 -11.34 -9.48 14.49
C ASN A 47 -11.41 -8.05 13.96
N LEU A 48 -12.60 -7.60 13.53
CA LEU A 48 -12.77 -6.22 13.09
C LEU A 48 -12.59 -5.25 14.26
N ARG A 49 -13.17 -5.60 15.42
CA ARG A 49 -13.07 -4.78 16.63
C ARG A 49 -11.63 -4.66 17.11
N SER A 50 -10.90 -5.78 17.17
CA SER A 50 -9.48 -5.77 17.53
C SER A 50 -8.63 -4.95 16.56
N CYS A 51 -8.96 -4.96 15.27
CA CYS A 51 -8.27 -4.15 14.27
C CYS A 51 -8.55 -2.64 14.45
N MET A 52 -9.79 -2.26 14.76
CA MET A 52 -10.17 -0.86 14.98
C MET A 52 -9.66 -0.30 16.31
N ASP A 53 -9.54 -1.15 17.33
CA ASP A 53 -8.95 -0.80 18.63
C ASP A 53 -7.42 -0.70 18.57
N ALA A 54 -6.79 -1.34 17.59
CA ALA A 54 -5.35 -1.27 17.39
C ALA A 54 -4.92 0.15 16.96
N ARG A 55 -3.79 0.62 17.51
CA ARG A 55 -3.24 1.93 17.12
C ARG A 55 -2.82 1.93 15.66
N LYS A 56 -3.11 3.03 14.97
CA LYS A 56 -2.70 3.25 13.57
C LYS A 56 -1.18 3.06 13.45
N PRO A 57 -0.69 2.28 12.46
CA PRO A 57 0.73 2.11 12.25
C PRO A 57 1.39 3.46 11.94
N ALA A 58 2.61 3.65 12.45
CA ALA A 58 3.39 4.84 12.16
C ALA A 58 3.59 4.99 10.64
N ALA A 59 3.66 6.24 10.16
CA ALA A 59 3.96 6.50 8.76
C ALA A 59 5.28 5.84 8.37
N SER A 60 5.25 5.06 7.29
CA SER A 60 6.44 4.38 6.77
C SER A 60 7.52 5.40 6.41
N GLN A 61 8.77 5.10 6.73
CA GLN A 61 9.92 5.95 6.39
C GLN A 61 10.01 6.17 4.88
N ARG A 62 10.39 7.39 4.48
CA ARG A 62 10.54 7.73 3.05
C ARG A 62 11.70 6.94 2.44
N SER A 63 11.43 6.21 1.36
CA SER A 63 12.44 5.46 0.62
C SER A 63 13.45 6.40 -0.07
N PRO A 64 14.77 6.16 0.04
CA PRO A 64 15.81 7.02 -0.58
C PRO A 64 16.02 6.77 -2.08
N ILE A 65 15.21 5.93 -2.74
CA ILE A 65 15.42 5.50 -4.13
C ILE A 65 15.60 6.67 -5.12
N ASN A 66 14.80 7.74 -5.00
CA ASN A 66 14.90 8.89 -5.91
C ASN A 66 16.23 9.65 -5.78
N SER A 67 16.87 9.64 -4.61
CA SER A 67 18.19 10.28 -4.42
C SER A 67 19.29 9.46 -5.07
N GLN A 68 19.23 8.13 -4.96
CA GLN A 68 20.16 7.21 -5.61
C GLN A 68 20.01 7.21 -7.13
N LEU A 69 18.78 7.16 -7.64
CA LEU A 69 18.51 7.23 -9.09
C LEU A 69 19.04 8.53 -9.70
N SER A 70 18.91 9.66 -9.00
CA SER A 70 19.43 10.94 -9.49
C SER A 70 20.97 10.95 -9.62
N ARG A 71 21.68 10.24 -8.74
CA ARG A 71 23.14 10.12 -8.78
C ARG A 71 23.63 9.18 -9.87
N LEU A 72 22.90 8.08 -10.10
CA LEU A 72 23.26 7.05 -11.09
C LEU A 72 22.79 7.40 -12.51
N TYR A 73 21.81 8.30 -12.65
CA TYR A 73 21.26 8.68 -13.94
C TYR A 73 22.29 9.12 -15.00
N PRO A 74 23.34 9.90 -14.67
CA PRO A 74 24.37 10.28 -15.63
C PRO A 74 25.19 9.10 -16.18
N GLN A 75 25.31 8.00 -15.42
CA GLN A 75 26.06 6.80 -15.79
C GLN A 75 25.21 5.80 -16.58
N ILE A 76 23.90 5.78 -16.34
CA ILE A 76 22.96 4.82 -16.93
C ILE A 76 22.30 5.38 -18.21
N ARG A 77 22.28 6.71 -18.40
CA ARG A 77 21.73 7.32 -19.60
C ARG A 77 22.53 6.92 -20.84
N GLY A 78 21.84 6.54 -21.91
CA GLY A 78 22.45 6.24 -23.20
C GLY A 78 23.12 7.48 -23.86
N PRO A 79 23.88 7.29 -24.94
CA PRO A 79 24.64 8.35 -25.61
C PRO A 79 23.70 9.51 -25.97
N TYR A 80 23.92 10.64 -25.31
CA TYR A 80 23.20 11.89 -25.56
C TYR A 80 23.88 12.58 -26.75
N LYS A 81 23.24 12.55 -27.93
CA LYS A 81 23.61 13.50 -29.00
C LYS A 81 23.16 14.88 -28.54
N ARG A 82 24.14 15.77 -28.36
CA ARG A 82 23.93 17.18 -28.07
C ARG A 82 23.27 17.88 -29.25
#